data_AF-A0A923UP24-F1
#
_entry.id   AF-A0A923UP24-F1
#
_cell.length_a   1.000
_cell.length_b   1.000
_cell.length_c   1.000
_cell.angle_alpha   90.00
_cell.angle_beta   90.00
_cell.angle_gamma   90.00
#
_symmetry.space_group_name_H-M   'P 1'
#
loop_
_entity.id
_entity.type
_entity.pdbx_description
1 polymer ?
#
loop_
_entity_poly.entity_id
_entity_poly.type
_entity_poly.pdbx_seq_one_letter_code
_entity_poly.pdbx_strand_id
1 'polypeptide(L)'
;MKSNYILDNFESLVCEIKDSKFSLDQESKDSSHGYTFENFTLYSISFQDENGKINYKISNPSNSIHPCTVEYKYYSDAAPHNYIPLINQIVFELQIKSLSKEYHWKNNNDKIQLYIKANPKLEKETKEIRFFNYCYNILKNENDIIESFIKTKVLKCKTSEQTTQFIHKNQYALDKFTSRLIKRINPKSVDDLYCISENYDRIDCLKLTFSFAERLLAFLESDYFSFLNPTIRASDNTILKAQNNLAYKSEYIKSKINSADIDKKLSKIALNPIQKLEDCNVNKPITCNEYKYCSRFISKAFKMLKENKAELSNKTLSDWLSKTNLNTLSFFDYLTDTIIKELEQCDTNTQGLEILFKMLKVQNQNPNSVNRRFKLKLPAIKQQLVNWLEEEAEYVRKKINLEGQNPKFESSENKIKLLSGLSVAQLSYFSNLLLQTNIIKHDNQSEVFRFMADNFKTTMTDKISKESFRTKYYNVEDSTKNIVREKIIDLLNLTKL
;
A
#
# COMPACT_ATOMS: atom_id res chain seq x y z
N MET A 1 -14.50 -3.83 44.69
CA MET A 1 -14.00 -4.76 43.65
C MET A 1 -12.85 -4.08 42.92
N LYS A 2 -11.60 -4.50 43.15
CA LYS A 2 -10.46 -3.96 42.40
C LYS A 2 -10.69 -4.25 40.91
N SER A 3 -10.53 -3.25 40.07
CA SER A 3 -10.50 -3.41 38.62
C SER A 3 -9.33 -4.34 38.30
N ASN A 4 -9.59 -5.62 38.02
CA ASN A 4 -8.56 -6.59 37.61
C ASN A 4 -7.94 -6.12 36.28
N TYR A 5 -6.85 -5.34 36.37
CA TYR A 5 -6.06 -4.92 35.23
C TYR A 5 -5.08 -6.05 34.92
N ILE A 6 -5.14 -6.58 33.71
CA ILE A 6 -4.42 -7.82 33.34
C ILE A 6 -2.89 -7.68 33.39
N LEU A 7 -2.34 -6.48 33.51
CA LEU A 7 -0.89 -6.24 33.55
C LEU A 7 -0.42 -5.68 34.90
N ASP A 8 -1.21 -5.80 35.98
CA ASP A 8 -0.83 -5.31 37.31
C ASP A 8 0.54 -5.85 37.76
N ASN A 9 0.77 -7.16 37.61
CA ASN A 9 2.02 -7.80 37.99
C ASN A 9 3.20 -7.40 37.07
N PHE A 10 2.93 -7.19 35.78
CA PHE A 10 3.91 -6.64 34.84
C PHE A 10 4.32 -5.21 35.23
N GLU A 11 3.37 -4.36 35.62
CA GLU A 11 3.66 -3.00 36.07
C GLU A 11 4.38 -2.96 37.42
N SER A 12 4.03 -3.85 38.35
CA SER A 12 4.74 -4.02 39.63
C SER A 12 6.20 -4.40 39.41
N LEU A 13 6.47 -5.43 38.59
CA LEU A 13 7.82 -5.87 38.30
C LEU A 13 8.65 -4.75 37.66
N VAL A 14 8.05 -3.96 36.77
CA VAL A 14 8.73 -2.82 36.15
C VAL A 14 9.07 -1.72 37.16
N CYS A 15 8.27 -1.54 38.22
CA CYS A 15 8.61 -0.66 39.33
C CYS A 15 9.75 -1.23 40.17
N GLU A 16 9.72 -2.52 40.47
CA GLU A 16 10.80 -3.21 41.20
C GLU A 16 12.15 -3.15 40.46
N ILE A 17 12.15 -3.31 39.13
CA ILE A 17 13.35 -3.15 38.30
C ILE A 17 13.94 -1.74 38.41
N LYS A 18 13.12 -0.72 38.66
CA LYS A 18 13.60 0.67 38.84
C LYS A 18 14.16 0.91 40.23
N ASP A 19 13.57 0.30 41.24
CA ASP A 19 13.93 0.54 42.62
C ASP A 19 15.28 -0.11 42.93
N SER A 20 16.31 0.73 42.97
CA SER A 20 17.72 0.36 43.22
C SER A 20 18.02 -0.36 44.54
N LYS A 21 16.99 -0.62 45.36
CA LYS A 21 17.06 -1.22 46.69
C LYS A 21 16.60 -2.67 46.73
N PHE A 22 16.47 -3.36 45.59
CA PHE A 22 16.15 -4.79 45.63
C PHE A 22 17.31 -5.57 46.25
N SER A 23 17.17 -5.86 47.54
CA SER A 23 18.05 -6.74 48.28
C SER A 23 17.44 -8.12 48.25
N LEU A 24 18.03 -9.01 47.43
CA LEU A 24 17.81 -10.46 47.51
C LEU A 24 18.13 -11.03 48.91
N ASP A 25 18.68 -10.22 49.83
CA ASP A 25 19.07 -10.65 51.17
C ASP A 25 17.87 -10.76 52.15
N GLN A 26 16.64 -10.35 51.78
CA GLN A 26 15.45 -10.44 52.66
C GLN A 26 14.46 -11.57 52.33
N GLU A 27 14.59 -12.26 51.20
CA GLU A 27 13.80 -13.47 50.88
C GLU A 27 14.68 -14.66 50.47
N SER A 28 15.53 -15.14 51.39
CA SER A 28 15.93 -16.55 51.37
C SER A 28 16.51 -16.99 52.72
N LYS A 29 15.65 -17.08 53.73
CA LYS A 29 15.76 -18.16 54.72
C LYS A 29 14.55 -19.10 54.73
N ASP A 30 13.39 -18.69 54.18
CA ASP A 30 12.16 -19.51 54.25
C ASP A 30 11.47 -19.83 52.91
N SER A 31 12.00 -19.41 51.76
CA SER A 31 11.47 -19.82 50.44
C SER A 31 12.44 -20.73 49.69
N SER A 32 12.96 -21.74 50.38
CA SER A 32 13.37 -23.00 49.75
C SER A 32 12.13 -23.75 49.26
N HIS A 33 11.36 -23.16 48.35
CA HIS A 33 10.53 -23.94 47.44
C HIS A 33 11.45 -24.32 46.28
N GLY A 34 11.70 -25.63 46.15
CA GLY A 34 12.70 -26.25 45.29
C GLY A 34 12.64 -25.90 43.81
N TYR A 35 13.04 -24.69 43.46
CA TYR A 35 13.43 -24.31 42.10
C TYR A 35 14.94 -24.48 42.01
N THR A 36 15.39 -25.70 41.73
CA THR A 36 16.76 -25.92 41.26
C THR A 36 16.86 -25.31 39.86
N PHE A 37 17.46 -24.12 39.77
CA PHE A 37 17.73 -23.45 38.51
C PHE A 37 18.73 -24.27 37.70
N GLU A 38 18.31 -24.94 36.62
CA GLU A 38 19.24 -25.48 35.63
C GLU A 38 19.74 -24.34 34.72
N ASN A 39 20.65 -23.53 35.26
CA ASN A 39 21.43 -22.56 34.47
C ASN A 39 22.48 -23.34 33.67
N PHE A 40 22.41 -23.31 32.35
CA PHE A 40 23.43 -23.90 31.47
C PHE A 40 23.58 -23.08 30.20
N THR A 41 24.78 -23.07 29.64
CA THR A 41 25.04 -22.51 28.32
C THR A 41 24.91 -23.62 27.29
N LEU A 42 24.04 -23.41 26.30
CA LEU A 42 23.84 -24.31 25.17
C LEU A 42 24.63 -23.80 23.97
N TYR A 43 25.50 -24.66 23.45
CA TYR A 43 26.18 -24.44 22.18
C TYR A 43 25.54 -25.35 21.13
N SER A 44 25.13 -24.82 19.99
CA SER A 44 24.65 -25.62 18.85
C SER A 44 25.69 -25.64 17.74
N ILE A 45 26.01 -26.85 17.26
CA ILE A 45 26.98 -27.09 16.20
C ILE A 45 26.28 -27.86 15.09
N SER A 46 26.32 -27.31 13.88
CA SER A 46 25.82 -27.97 12.68
C SER A 46 26.97 -28.50 11.85
N PHE A 47 26.89 -29.76 11.43
CA PHE A 47 27.89 -30.41 10.59
C PHE A 47 27.44 -30.45 9.12
N GLN A 48 28.39 -30.33 8.21
CA GLN A 48 28.22 -30.49 6.77
C GLN A 48 29.36 -31.35 6.22
N ASP A 49 29.02 -32.37 5.43
CA ASP A 49 30.00 -33.18 4.71
C ASP A 49 30.17 -32.59 3.30
N GLU A 50 31.37 -32.13 3.00
CA GLU A 50 31.74 -31.67 1.67
C GLU A 50 32.95 -32.49 1.19
N ASN A 51 32.71 -33.39 0.23
CA ASN A 51 33.75 -34.22 -0.41
C ASN A 51 34.56 -35.08 0.57
N GLY A 52 33.92 -35.67 1.59
CA GLY A 52 34.58 -36.52 2.58
C GLY A 52 35.35 -35.74 3.65
N LYS A 53 35.24 -34.40 3.64
CA LYS A 53 35.74 -33.52 4.69
C LYS A 53 34.56 -32.98 5.49
N ILE A 54 34.59 -33.24 6.79
CA ILE A 54 33.58 -32.74 7.72
C ILE A 54 33.90 -31.29 8.09
N ASN A 55 33.04 -30.37 7.70
CA ASN A 55 33.03 -28.99 8.16
C ASN A 55 31.95 -28.80 9.22
N TYR A 56 32.14 -27.84 10.13
CA TYR A 56 31.12 -27.50 11.13
C TYR A 56 30.98 -25.99 11.30
N LYS A 57 29.78 -25.58 11.68
CA LYS A 57 29.43 -24.20 12.02
C LYS A 57 28.88 -24.14 13.44
N ILE A 58 29.51 -23.31 14.25
CA ILE A 58 29.12 -23.00 15.63
C ILE A 58 28.11 -21.85 15.60
N SER A 59 26.99 -21.99 16.30
CA SER A 59 26.07 -20.89 16.56
C SER A 59 26.48 -20.12 17.81
N ASN A 60 26.02 -18.87 17.94
CA ASN A 60 26.20 -18.12 19.19
C ASN A 60 25.61 -18.92 20.37
N PRO A 61 26.32 -18.99 21.51
CA PRO A 61 25.84 -19.69 22.68
C PRO A 61 24.57 -19.04 23.21
N SER A 62 23.60 -19.86 23.63
CA SER A 62 22.39 -19.40 24.30
C SER A 62 22.36 -19.91 25.72
N ASN A 63 22.13 -19.03 26.69
CA ASN A 63 21.87 -19.44 28.06
C ASN A 63 20.47 -20.11 28.12
N SER A 64 20.31 -21.19 28.90
CA SER A 64 19.02 -21.86 29.15
C SER A 64 17.92 -20.92 29.66
N ILE A 65 18.32 -19.80 30.24
CA ILE A 65 17.47 -18.75 30.81
C ILE A 65 17.05 -17.72 29.71
N HIS A 66 17.70 -17.69 28.55
CA HIS A 66 17.36 -16.75 27.49
C HIS A 66 15.96 -17.07 26.88
N PRO A 67 15.05 -16.08 26.73
CA PRO A 67 13.66 -16.31 26.29
C PRO A 67 13.53 -16.80 24.85
N CYS A 68 14.57 -16.64 24.02
CA CYS A 68 14.66 -17.22 22.67
C CYS A 68 15.35 -18.59 22.64
N THR A 69 15.80 -19.13 23.78
CA THR A 69 16.25 -20.51 23.86
C THR A 69 15.03 -21.37 23.66
N VAL A 70 14.91 -21.96 22.47
CA VAL A 70 13.87 -22.95 22.18
C VAL A 70 13.94 -24.01 23.27
N GLU A 71 12.81 -24.41 23.85
CA GLU A 71 12.73 -25.66 24.62
C GLU A 71 13.10 -26.79 23.65
N TYR A 72 14.40 -27.03 23.49
CA TYR A 72 14.89 -28.15 22.71
C TYR A 72 14.45 -29.39 23.47
N LYS A 73 13.52 -30.14 22.89
CA LYS A 73 13.34 -31.53 23.29
C LYS A 73 14.69 -32.20 23.05
N TYR A 74 15.40 -32.53 24.12
CA TYR A 74 16.68 -33.23 24.10
C TYR A 74 16.44 -34.63 23.54
N TYR A 75 16.45 -34.74 22.22
CA TYR A 75 16.58 -36.02 21.55
C TYR A 75 18.06 -36.37 21.64
N SER A 76 18.38 -37.46 22.33
CA SER A 76 19.73 -38.03 22.34
C SER A 76 19.75 -39.17 21.33
N ASP A 77 19.83 -38.85 20.05
CA ASP A 77 20.15 -39.86 19.04
C ASP A 77 21.56 -40.43 19.31
N ALA A 78 21.84 -41.65 18.83
CA ALA A 78 23.17 -42.23 18.97
C ALA A 78 24.22 -41.33 18.29
N ALA A 79 25.33 -41.08 18.98
CA ALA A 79 26.41 -40.24 18.46
C ALA A 79 27.01 -40.87 17.19
N PRO A 80 26.97 -40.18 16.03
CA PRO A 80 27.53 -40.73 14.81
C PRO A 80 29.07 -40.78 14.88
N HIS A 81 29.64 -41.98 14.71
CA HIS A 81 31.05 -42.30 15.00
C HIS A 81 32.08 -41.40 14.31
N ASN A 82 31.77 -40.92 13.11
CA ASN A 82 32.64 -40.06 12.31
C ASN A 82 32.79 -38.63 12.86
N TYR A 83 31.89 -38.17 13.74
CA TYR A 83 31.93 -36.81 14.30
C TYR A 83 32.49 -36.75 15.72
N ILE A 84 32.56 -37.88 16.43
CA ILE A 84 33.06 -37.97 17.81
C ILE A 84 34.48 -37.40 17.98
N PRO A 85 35.45 -37.67 17.07
CA PRO A 85 36.81 -37.14 17.22
C PRO A 85 36.89 -35.61 17.23
N LEU A 86 35.91 -34.92 16.60
CA LEU A 86 35.88 -33.46 16.49
C LEU A 86 35.39 -32.78 17.78
N ILE A 87 34.75 -33.51 18.70
CA ILE A 87 34.18 -32.94 19.93
C ILE A 87 35.25 -32.23 20.78
N ASN A 88 36.42 -32.86 20.97
CA ASN A 88 37.48 -32.28 21.78
C ASN A 88 38.04 -30.99 21.18
N GLN A 89 38.16 -30.97 19.84
CA GLN A 89 38.59 -29.77 19.10
C GLN A 89 37.55 -28.65 19.25
N ILE A 90 36.26 -28.95 19.07
CA ILE A 90 35.16 -28.00 19.20
C ILE A 90 35.09 -27.44 20.63
N VAL A 91 35.20 -28.28 21.64
CA VAL A 91 35.19 -27.87 23.06
C VAL A 91 36.38 -26.96 23.38
N PHE A 92 37.55 -27.21 22.79
CA PHE A 92 38.73 -26.38 22.93
C PHE A 92 38.55 -25.01 22.24
N GLU A 93 38.05 -24.99 21.01
CA GLU A 93 37.75 -23.77 20.24
C GLU A 93 36.73 -22.89 20.95
N LEU A 94 35.70 -23.50 21.55
CA LEU A 94 34.66 -22.82 22.32
C LEU A 94 35.13 -22.37 23.72
N GLN A 95 36.36 -22.69 24.13
CA GLN A 95 36.92 -22.36 25.45
C GLN A 95 36.00 -22.74 26.63
N ILE A 96 35.28 -23.87 26.54
CA ILE A 96 34.28 -24.24 27.55
C ILE A 96 34.96 -24.69 28.86
N LYS A 97 34.96 -23.80 29.86
CA LYS A 97 35.60 -24.01 31.18
C LYS A 97 34.77 -24.87 32.17
N SER A 98 33.59 -25.36 31.79
CA SER A 98 32.70 -26.11 32.69
C SER A 98 33.23 -27.50 33.08
N LEU A 99 32.95 -27.92 34.31
CA LEU A 99 33.28 -29.26 34.82
C LEU A 99 32.27 -30.33 34.38
N SER A 100 31.00 -29.97 34.21
CA SER A 100 29.97 -30.86 33.65
C SER A 100 29.55 -30.38 32.26
N LYS A 101 29.61 -31.32 31.31
CA LYS A 101 29.22 -31.16 29.91
C LYS A 101 28.30 -32.32 29.54
N GLU A 102 27.15 -32.04 28.97
CA GLU A 102 26.31 -33.06 28.35
C GLU A 102 26.27 -32.82 26.83
N TYR A 103 26.27 -33.91 26.06
CA TYR A 103 26.30 -33.89 24.61
C TYR A 103 25.03 -34.52 24.08
N HIS A 104 24.23 -33.75 23.35
CA HIS A 104 22.96 -34.20 22.79
C HIS A 104 23.02 -34.14 21.27
N TRP A 105 22.72 -35.25 20.60
CA TRP A 105 22.79 -35.38 19.14
C TRP A 105 21.41 -35.40 18.52
N LYS A 106 21.24 -34.65 17.43
CA LYS A 106 20.04 -34.70 16.61
C LYS A 106 20.41 -35.06 15.18
N ASN A 107 19.87 -36.19 14.71
CA ASN A 107 20.09 -36.71 13.37
C ASN A 107 18.80 -36.60 12.55
N ASN A 108 18.74 -35.65 11.62
CA ASN A 108 17.71 -35.60 10.59
C ASN A 108 18.34 -36.04 9.27
N ASN A 109 17.54 -36.63 8.36
CA ASN A 109 17.96 -37.29 7.11
C ASN A 109 19.05 -36.61 6.26
N ASP A 110 19.31 -35.30 6.41
CA ASP A 110 20.41 -34.57 5.74
C ASP A 110 21.17 -33.57 6.66
N LYS A 111 20.94 -33.57 7.98
CA LYS A 111 21.54 -32.61 8.91
C LYS A 111 21.84 -33.24 10.26
N ILE A 112 23.13 -33.25 10.60
CA ILE A 112 23.63 -33.68 11.90
C ILE A 112 23.91 -32.44 12.74
N GLN A 113 23.36 -32.42 13.95
CA GLN A 113 23.57 -31.35 14.92
C GLN A 113 24.03 -31.91 16.26
N LEU A 114 25.03 -31.26 16.84
CA LEU A 114 25.48 -31.48 18.22
C LEU A 114 25.07 -30.30 19.07
N TYR A 115 24.50 -30.59 20.24
CA TYR A 115 24.21 -29.62 21.27
C TYR A 115 25.10 -29.93 22.48
N ILE A 116 25.91 -28.95 22.88
CA ILE A 116 26.76 -29.07 24.07
C ILE A 116 26.09 -28.25 25.18
N LYS A 117 25.59 -28.93 26.20
CA LYS A 117 25.09 -28.32 27.44
C LYS A 117 26.27 -28.18 28.39
N ALA A 118 26.73 -26.94 28.59
CA ALA A 118 27.78 -26.63 29.55
C ALA A 118 27.12 -26.02 30.79
N ASN A 119 27.08 -26.75 31.90
CA ASN A 119 26.67 -26.15 33.15
C ASN A 119 27.83 -25.27 33.65
N PRO A 120 27.61 -23.98 33.98
CA PRO A 120 28.66 -23.18 34.56
C PRO A 120 29.22 -23.91 35.79
N LYS A 121 30.52 -23.75 36.06
CA LYS A 121 31.01 -24.04 37.43
C LYS A 121 30.08 -23.28 38.38
N LEU A 122 29.81 -23.82 39.57
CA LEU A 122 29.18 -23.07 40.67
C LEU A 122 30.10 -21.90 41.11
N GLU A 123 30.41 -20.99 40.20
CA GLU A 123 30.85 -19.65 40.51
C GLU A 123 29.58 -18.92 40.97
N LYS A 124 29.68 -18.24 42.11
CA LYS A 124 28.56 -17.57 42.77
C LYS A 124 27.76 -16.77 41.74
N GLU A 125 26.54 -17.21 41.45
CA GLU A 125 25.60 -16.43 40.64
C GLU A 125 25.59 -14.99 41.16
N THR A 126 25.84 -14.04 40.27
CA THR A 126 25.83 -12.62 40.62
C THR A 126 24.42 -12.21 41.05
N LYS A 127 24.30 -11.11 41.82
CA LYS A 127 22.98 -10.61 42.26
C LYS A 127 22.11 -10.27 41.05
N GLU A 128 22.73 -9.81 39.97
CA GLU A 128 22.13 -9.47 38.69
C GLU A 128 21.50 -10.69 38.00
N ILE A 129 22.23 -11.81 37.88
CA ILE A 129 21.71 -13.06 37.29
C ILE A 129 20.51 -13.58 38.10
N ARG A 130 20.61 -13.56 39.43
CA ARG A 130 19.50 -13.99 40.31
C ARG A 130 18.26 -13.13 40.14
N PHE A 131 18.44 -11.81 40.07
CA PHE A 131 17.33 -10.88 39.86
C PHE A 131 16.70 -11.04 38.47
N PHE A 132 17.52 -11.24 37.44
CA PHE A 132 17.03 -11.55 36.10
C PHE A 132 16.21 -12.86 36.07
N ASN A 133 16.68 -13.90 36.76
CA ASN A 133 15.96 -15.18 36.89
C ASN A 133 14.63 -15.04 37.63
N TYR A 134 14.62 -14.24 38.70
CA TYR A 134 13.41 -13.87 39.42
C TYR A 134 12.39 -13.20 38.48
N CYS A 135 12.83 -12.20 37.71
CA CYS A 135 12.00 -11.54 36.71
C CYS A 135 11.45 -12.54 35.68
N TYR A 136 12.29 -13.43 35.14
CA TYR A 136 11.88 -14.45 34.17
C TYR A 136 10.75 -15.33 34.68
N ASN A 137 10.89 -15.88 35.88
CA ASN A 137 9.91 -16.82 36.43
C ASN A 137 8.57 -16.13 36.74
N ILE A 138 8.60 -14.92 37.29
CA ILE A 138 7.39 -14.13 37.51
C ILE A 138 6.68 -13.89 36.19
N LEU A 139 7.41 -13.40 35.18
CA LEU A 139 6.83 -13.08 33.87
C LEU A 139 6.28 -14.32 33.16
N LYS A 140 6.97 -15.46 33.27
CA LYS A 140 6.51 -16.73 32.69
C LYS A 140 5.19 -17.17 33.31
N ASN A 141 5.13 -17.25 34.64
CA ASN A 141 3.93 -17.66 35.36
C ASN A 141 2.76 -16.70 35.09
N GLU A 142 3.02 -15.39 35.08
CA GLU A 142 1.99 -14.41 34.74
C GLU A 142 1.48 -14.50 33.31
N ASN A 143 2.36 -14.79 32.34
CA ASN A 143 1.91 -15.02 30.96
C ASN A 143 0.86 -16.13 30.89
N ASP A 144 1.14 -17.26 31.54
CA ASP A 144 0.26 -18.43 31.57
C ASP A 144 -1.08 -18.12 32.27
N ILE A 145 -1.04 -17.37 33.38
CA ILE A 145 -2.23 -16.90 34.10
C ILE A 145 -3.08 -15.98 33.22
N ILE A 146 -2.47 -14.98 32.58
CA ILE A 146 -3.17 -14.03 31.71
C ILE A 146 -3.78 -14.73 30.50
N GLU A 147 -3.04 -15.63 29.83
CA GLU A 147 -3.56 -16.40 28.70
C GLU A 147 -4.77 -17.23 29.10
N SER A 148 -4.68 -17.99 30.20
CA SER A 148 -5.79 -18.79 30.73
C SER A 148 -6.99 -17.91 31.10
N PHE A 149 -6.74 -16.75 31.72
CA PHE A 149 -7.77 -15.79 32.07
C PHE A 149 -8.49 -15.26 30.83
N ILE A 150 -7.75 -14.85 29.79
CA ILE A 150 -8.32 -14.37 28.53
C ILE A 150 -9.16 -15.47 27.88
N LYS A 151 -8.62 -16.69 27.73
CA LYS A 151 -9.34 -17.86 27.19
C LYS A 151 -10.65 -18.08 27.94
N THR A 152 -10.58 -18.17 29.26
CA THR A 152 -11.75 -18.38 30.12
C THR A 152 -12.77 -17.24 30.01
N LYS A 153 -12.32 -15.99 29.93
CA LYS A 153 -13.21 -14.82 29.87
C LYS A 153 -13.92 -14.72 28.53
N VAL A 154 -13.21 -15.00 27.42
CA VAL A 154 -13.79 -15.04 26.07
C VAL A 154 -14.85 -16.14 25.97
N LEU A 155 -14.61 -17.33 26.55
CA LEU A 155 -15.62 -18.40 26.59
C LEU A 155 -16.89 -18.01 27.36
N LYS A 156 -16.79 -17.07 28.31
CA LYS A 156 -17.93 -16.54 29.09
C LYS A 156 -18.64 -15.38 28.40
N CYS A 157 -18.10 -14.82 27.32
CA CYS A 157 -18.76 -13.76 26.55
C CYS A 157 -19.97 -14.34 25.81
N LYS A 158 -21.11 -13.65 25.90
CA LYS A 158 -22.37 -14.12 25.28
C LYS A 158 -22.52 -13.68 23.82
N THR A 159 -21.80 -12.62 23.42
CA THR A 159 -21.88 -12.03 22.08
C THR A 159 -20.51 -11.75 21.50
N SER A 160 -20.42 -11.72 20.15
CA SER A 160 -19.20 -11.35 19.43
C SER A 160 -18.75 -9.92 19.74
N GLU A 161 -19.68 -9.01 20.00
CA GLU A 161 -19.37 -7.63 20.39
C GLU A 161 -18.71 -7.57 21.78
N GLN A 162 -19.21 -8.33 22.75
CA GLN A 162 -18.57 -8.43 24.08
C GLN A 162 -17.16 -8.97 23.98
N THR A 163 -16.95 -10.02 23.17
CA THR A 163 -15.61 -10.55 22.88
C THR A 163 -14.72 -9.49 22.25
N THR A 164 -15.22 -8.76 21.25
CA THR A 164 -14.49 -7.68 20.56
C THR A 164 -14.06 -6.58 21.54
N GLN A 165 -14.98 -6.07 22.34
CA GLN A 165 -14.68 -5.03 23.33
C GLN A 165 -13.65 -5.50 24.37
N PHE A 166 -13.76 -6.74 24.84
CA PHE A 166 -12.79 -7.33 25.77
C PHE A 166 -11.40 -7.47 25.14
N ILE A 167 -11.31 -8.04 23.94
CA ILE A 167 -10.03 -8.20 23.22
C ILE A 167 -9.40 -6.82 22.91
N HIS A 168 -10.19 -5.85 22.45
CA HIS A 168 -9.72 -4.48 22.24
C HIS A 168 -9.13 -3.85 23.51
N LYS A 169 -9.77 -4.05 24.67
CA LYS A 169 -9.28 -3.53 25.96
C LYS A 169 -7.90 -4.11 26.29
N ASN A 170 -7.73 -5.42 26.14
CA ASN A 170 -6.45 -6.09 26.43
C ASN A 170 -5.37 -5.69 25.41
N GLN A 171 -5.71 -5.64 24.13
CA GLN A 171 -4.80 -5.19 23.06
C GLN A 171 -4.30 -3.77 23.31
N TYR A 172 -5.20 -2.86 23.70
CA TYR A 172 -4.85 -1.46 24.01
C TYR A 172 -3.97 -1.34 25.26
N ALA A 173 -4.26 -2.14 26.30
CA ALA A 173 -3.45 -2.18 27.51
C ALA A 173 -2.01 -2.61 27.21
N LEU A 174 -1.86 -3.68 26.44
CA LEU A 174 -0.57 -4.21 26.00
C LEU A 174 0.19 -3.21 25.11
N ASP A 175 -0.45 -2.64 24.09
CA ASP A 175 0.18 -1.65 23.20
C ASP A 175 0.70 -0.41 23.97
N LYS A 176 -0.09 0.10 24.91
CA LYS A 176 0.35 1.19 25.80
C LYS A 176 1.50 0.78 26.70
N PHE A 177 1.49 -0.46 27.20
CA PHE A 177 2.53 -0.97 28.08
C PHE A 177 3.85 -1.19 27.32
N THR A 178 3.82 -1.85 26.16
CA THR A 178 5.00 -2.06 25.31
C THR A 178 5.57 -0.74 24.80
N SER A 179 4.72 0.22 24.43
CA SER A 179 5.15 1.58 24.05
C SER A 179 5.86 2.32 25.19
N ARG A 180 5.45 2.10 26.46
CA ARG A 180 6.13 2.66 27.63
C ARG A 180 7.48 1.98 27.87
N LEU A 181 7.57 0.67 27.67
CA LEU A 181 8.82 -0.08 27.79
C LEU A 181 9.84 0.32 26.72
N ILE A 182 9.42 0.44 25.45
CA ILE A 182 10.28 0.90 24.35
C ILE A 182 10.93 2.24 24.68
N LYS A 183 10.16 3.20 25.21
CA LYS A 183 10.69 4.52 25.61
C LYS A 183 11.74 4.43 26.72
N ARG A 184 11.65 3.43 27.59
CA ARG A 184 12.59 3.22 28.71
C ARG A 184 13.83 2.45 28.29
N ILE A 185 13.66 1.44 27.44
CA ILE A 185 14.76 0.65 26.88
C ILE A 185 15.58 1.52 25.91
N ASN A 186 14.92 2.42 25.17
CA ASN A 186 15.52 3.28 24.16
C ASN A 186 16.40 2.50 23.15
N PRO A 187 15.82 1.49 22.47
CA PRO A 187 16.58 0.57 21.63
C PRO A 187 17.11 1.25 20.37
N LYS A 188 18.27 0.80 19.89
CA LYS A 188 18.85 1.28 18.61
C LYS A 188 18.16 0.65 17.39
N SER A 189 17.68 -0.59 17.53
CA SER A 189 17.02 -1.36 16.48
C SER A 189 15.88 -2.21 17.06
N VAL A 190 15.09 -2.87 16.21
CA VAL A 190 14.08 -3.83 16.68
C VAL A 190 14.77 -5.05 17.32
N ASP A 191 15.87 -5.53 16.76
CA ASP A 191 16.62 -6.68 17.32
C ASP A 191 17.15 -6.40 18.72
N ASP A 192 17.56 -5.17 19.01
CA ASP A 192 18.03 -4.74 20.33
C ASP A 192 16.96 -4.92 21.42
N LEU A 193 15.67 -4.88 21.09
CA LEU A 193 14.59 -5.18 22.05
C LEU A 193 14.58 -6.63 22.53
N TYR A 194 15.20 -7.54 21.77
CA TYR A 194 15.23 -8.98 22.04
C TYR A 194 16.63 -9.49 22.41
N CYS A 195 17.68 -8.67 22.23
CA CYS A 195 19.04 -9.03 22.60
C CYS A 195 19.32 -8.73 24.08
N ILE A 196 19.62 -9.79 24.83
CA ILE A 196 20.01 -9.73 26.25
C ILE A 196 21.53 -9.68 26.35
N SER A 197 22.06 -8.76 27.15
CA SER A 197 23.50 -8.64 27.38
C SER A 197 24.03 -9.74 28.30
N GLU A 198 25.34 -9.96 28.30
CA GLU A 198 26.00 -10.90 29.22
C GLU A 198 25.98 -10.43 30.68
N ASN A 199 25.65 -9.15 30.92
CA ASN A 199 25.65 -8.56 32.25
C ASN A 199 24.30 -8.69 32.98
N TYR A 200 23.23 -9.09 32.27
CA TYR A 200 21.87 -9.24 32.82
C TYR A 200 21.42 -8.01 33.62
N ASP A 201 21.65 -6.83 33.05
CA ASP A 201 21.40 -5.58 33.74
C ASP A 201 19.89 -5.26 33.84
N ARG A 202 19.57 -4.10 34.41
CA ARG A 202 18.16 -3.67 34.52
C ARG A 202 17.49 -3.48 33.16
N ILE A 203 18.25 -3.07 32.14
CA ILE A 203 17.72 -2.91 30.78
C ILE A 203 17.37 -4.30 30.23
N ASP A 204 18.19 -5.32 30.51
CA ASP A 204 17.89 -6.70 30.15
C ASP A 204 16.59 -7.23 30.81
N CYS A 205 16.34 -6.90 32.09
CA CYS A 205 15.06 -7.21 32.73
C CYS A 205 13.86 -6.48 32.07
N LEU A 206 14.05 -5.25 31.61
CA LEU A 206 13.02 -4.51 30.86
C LEU A 206 12.79 -5.11 29.47
N LYS A 207 13.84 -5.50 28.75
CA LYS A 207 13.78 -6.23 27.47
C LYS A 207 13.07 -7.57 27.64
N LEU A 208 13.35 -8.28 28.73
CA LEU A 208 12.65 -9.51 29.08
C LEU A 208 11.16 -9.26 29.30
N THR A 209 10.81 -8.26 30.09
CA THR A 209 9.40 -7.86 30.32
C THR A 209 8.70 -7.50 29.01
N PHE A 210 9.39 -6.76 28.13
CA PHE A 210 8.89 -6.42 26.81
C PHE A 210 8.61 -7.67 25.98
N SER A 211 9.54 -8.64 25.96
CA SER A 211 9.38 -9.89 25.21
C SER A 211 8.15 -10.70 25.64
N PHE A 212 7.87 -10.76 26.95
CA PHE A 212 6.67 -11.45 27.47
C PHE A 212 5.37 -10.71 27.18
N ALA A 213 5.37 -9.37 27.19
CA ALA A 213 4.22 -8.58 26.76
C ALA A 213 3.94 -8.75 25.25
N GLU A 214 4.99 -8.80 24.43
CA GLU A 214 4.89 -9.09 22.99
C GLU A 214 4.38 -10.50 22.71
N ARG A 215 4.69 -11.49 23.56
CA ARG A 215 4.11 -12.84 23.47
C ARG A 215 2.59 -12.82 23.67
N LEU A 216 2.10 -12.07 24.66
CA LEU A 216 0.65 -11.91 24.87
C LEU A 216 -0.02 -11.21 23.69
N LEU A 217 0.62 -10.20 23.09
CA LEU A 217 0.11 -9.57 21.87
C LEU A 217 0.07 -10.56 20.70
N ALA A 218 1.13 -11.34 20.48
CA ALA A 218 1.18 -12.36 19.44
C ALA A 218 0.12 -13.45 19.65
N PHE A 219 -0.15 -13.84 20.89
CA PHE A 219 -1.24 -14.74 21.28
C PHE A 219 -2.62 -14.15 20.91
N LEU A 220 -2.87 -12.87 21.20
CA LEU A 220 -4.10 -12.20 20.77
C LEU A 220 -4.23 -12.15 19.25
N GLU A 221 -3.11 -11.98 18.53
CA GLU A 221 -3.06 -11.97 17.08
C GLU A 221 -3.28 -13.33 16.43
N SER A 222 -2.86 -14.43 17.06
CA SER A 222 -3.10 -15.78 16.56
C SER A 222 -4.53 -16.24 16.85
N ASP A 223 -4.98 -16.13 18.10
CA ASP A 223 -6.17 -16.84 18.58
C ASP A 223 -7.44 -16.01 18.44
N TYR A 224 -7.33 -14.68 18.45
CA TYR A 224 -8.46 -13.75 18.42
C TYR A 224 -8.40 -12.77 17.25
N PHE A 225 -7.76 -13.19 16.16
CA PHE A 225 -7.48 -12.36 14.97
C PHE A 225 -8.67 -11.55 14.45
N SER A 226 -9.88 -12.12 14.45
CA SER A 226 -11.12 -11.49 13.95
C SER A 226 -11.68 -10.41 14.87
N PHE A 227 -11.30 -10.43 16.15
CA PHE A 227 -11.77 -9.53 17.20
C PHE A 227 -10.77 -8.42 17.53
N LEU A 228 -9.63 -8.36 16.83
CA LEU A 228 -8.61 -7.35 17.04
C LEU A 228 -9.01 -5.99 16.47
N ASN A 229 -8.57 -4.94 17.17
CA ASN A 229 -8.71 -3.58 16.69
C ASN A 229 -7.73 -3.36 15.52
N PRO A 230 -8.23 -3.02 14.32
CA PRO A 230 -7.39 -2.87 13.13
C PRO A 230 -6.47 -1.64 13.16
N THR A 231 -6.72 -0.65 14.05
CA THR A 231 -5.94 0.60 14.11
C THR A 231 -4.81 0.58 15.12
N ILE A 232 -4.80 -0.40 16.05
CA ILE A 232 -3.70 -0.58 16.99
C ILE A 232 -2.50 -1.17 16.25
N ARG A 233 -1.29 -0.88 16.74
CA ARG A 233 -0.02 -1.43 16.24
C ARG A 233 -0.03 -2.98 16.29
N ALA A 234 0.60 -3.60 15.29
CA ALA A 234 0.90 -5.03 15.34
C ALA A 234 2.16 -5.31 16.17
N SER A 235 2.23 -6.48 16.79
CA SER A 235 3.41 -6.93 17.54
C SER A 235 4.68 -6.84 16.68
N ASP A 236 5.77 -6.35 17.28
CA ASP A 236 7.09 -6.32 16.67
C ASP A 236 7.58 -7.73 16.33
N ASN A 237 7.32 -8.70 17.21
CA ASN A 237 7.64 -10.11 16.97
C ASN A 237 6.90 -10.65 15.73
N THR A 238 5.62 -10.32 15.58
CA THR A 238 4.83 -10.72 14.40
C THR A 238 5.36 -10.08 13.12
N ILE A 239 5.75 -8.80 13.17
CA ILE A 239 6.33 -8.08 12.04
C ILE A 239 7.68 -8.69 11.65
N LEU A 240 8.59 -8.92 12.60
CA LEU A 240 9.90 -9.55 12.35
C LEU A 240 9.76 -10.93 11.70
N LYS A 241 8.89 -11.77 12.25
CA LYS A 241 8.59 -13.09 11.67
C LYS A 241 8.08 -12.96 10.23
N ALA A 242 7.21 -12.00 9.96
CA ALA A 242 6.67 -11.79 8.62
C ALA A 242 7.71 -11.25 7.65
N GLN A 243 8.55 -10.30 8.05
CA GLN A 243 9.65 -9.77 7.25
C GLN A 243 10.58 -10.91 6.82
N ASN A 244 11.00 -11.77 7.76
CA ASN A 244 11.84 -12.93 7.47
C ASN A 244 11.13 -13.94 6.54
N ASN A 245 9.87 -14.29 6.84
CA ASN A 245 9.13 -15.28 6.06
C ASN A 245 8.73 -14.80 4.65
N LEU A 246 8.65 -13.49 4.43
CA LEU A 246 8.20 -12.88 3.17
C LEU A 246 9.33 -12.23 2.39
N ALA A 247 10.57 -12.22 2.90
CA ALA A 247 11.73 -11.59 2.24
C ALA A 247 11.91 -12.08 0.79
N TYR A 248 12.03 -13.39 0.59
CA TYR A 248 12.21 -13.97 -0.75
C TYR A 248 11.05 -13.65 -1.71
N LYS A 249 9.81 -13.56 -1.19
CA LYS A 249 8.64 -13.20 -2.01
C LYS A 249 8.71 -11.74 -2.42
N SER A 250 9.12 -10.87 -1.50
CA SER A 250 9.25 -9.45 -1.71
C SER A 250 10.33 -9.14 -2.74
N GLU A 251 11.49 -9.78 -2.65
CA GLU A 251 12.57 -9.69 -3.65
C GLU A 251 12.14 -10.18 -5.03
N TYR A 252 11.43 -11.31 -5.10
CA TYR A 252 10.89 -11.82 -6.36
C TYR A 252 9.91 -10.83 -7.01
N ILE A 253 8.99 -10.24 -6.24
CA ILE A 253 8.03 -9.25 -6.77
C ILE A 253 8.78 -8.00 -7.27
N LYS A 254 9.73 -7.48 -6.48
CA LYS A 254 10.55 -6.31 -6.86
C LYS A 254 11.31 -6.56 -8.16
N SER A 255 12.01 -7.69 -8.27
CA SER A 255 12.77 -8.02 -9.47
C SER A 255 11.88 -8.11 -10.72
N LYS A 256 10.72 -8.76 -10.61
CA LYS A 256 9.76 -8.89 -11.72
C LYS A 256 9.16 -7.56 -12.16
N ILE A 257 8.79 -6.70 -11.22
CA ILE A 257 8.27 -5.35 -11.54
C ILE A 257 9.37 -4.49 -12.16
N ASN A 258 10.59 -4.53 -11.63
CA ASN A 258 11.72 -3.73 -12.12
C ASN A 258 12.26 -4.19 -13.49
N SER A 259 12.14 -5.49 -13.81
CA SER A 259 12.55 -6.02 -15.11
C SER A 259 11.53 -5.80 -16.23
N ALA A 260 10.29 -5.45 -15.87
CA ALA A 260 9.22 -5.25 -16.83
C ALA A 260 9.19 -3.79 -17.31
N ASP A 261 8.71 -3.58 -18.54
CA ASP A 261 8.52 -2.25 -19.11
C ASP A 261 7.26 -1.59 -18.54
N ILE A 262 7.37 -1.14 -17.29
CA ILE A 262 6.28 -0.56 -16.50
C ILE A 262 6.63 0.88 -16.18
N ASP A 263 5.61 1.73 -16.22
CA ASP A 263 5.72 3.12 -15.82
C ASP A 263 6.35 3.25 -14.41
N LYS A 264 7.33 4.13 -14.27
CA LYS A 264 8.11 4.26 -13.03
C LYS A 264 7.25 4.72 -11.85
N LYS A 265 6.23 5.56 -12.09
CA LYS A 265 5.30 6.01 -11.05
C LYS A 265 4.44 4.83 -10.59
N LEU A 266 3.91 4.03 -11.52
CA LEU A 266 3.14 2.83 -11.20
C LEU A 266 3.95 1.77 -10.44
N SER A 267 5.19 1.51 -10.86
CA SER A 267 6.10 0.58 -10.17
C SER A 267 6.34 1.00 -8.72
N LYS A 268 6.60 2.29 -8.47
CA LYS A 268 6.75 2.81 -7.11
C LYS A 268 5.49 2.65 -6.27
N ILE A 269 4.32 2.89 -6.85
CA ILE A 269 3.02 2.71 -6.17
C ILE A 269 2.80 1.24 -5.81
N ALA A 270 3.06 0.32 -6.75
CA ALA A 270 2.88 -1.11 -6.54
C ALA A 270 3.79 -1.69 -5.44
N LEU A 271 5.00 -1.14 -5.30
CA LEU A 271 5.97 -1.57 -4.29
C LEU A 271 5.73 -0.96 -2.89
N ASN A 272 4.84 0.04 -2.76
CA ASN A 272 4.59 0.73 -1.50
C ASN A 272 4.17 -0.22 -0.35
N PRO A 273 3.24 -1.18 -0.52
CA PRO A 273 2.90 -2.10 0.57
C PRO A 273 4.07 -2.99 1.01
N ILE A 274 4.99 -3.30 0.10
CA ILE A 274 6.19 -4.09 0.40
C ILE A 274 7.16 -3.26 1.23
N GLN A 275 7.47 -2.05 0.74
CA GLN A 275 8.33 -1.09 1.44
C GLN A 275 7.79 -0.74 2.81
N LYS A 276 6.47 -0.56 2.95
CA LYS A 276 5.83 -0.27 4.24
C LYS A 276 6.06 -1.37 5.29
N LEU A 277 6.14 -2.63 4.87
CA LEU A 277 6.43 -3.75 5.76
C LEU A 277 7.93 -3.83 6.07
N GLU A 278 8.80 -3.64 5.07
CA GLU A 278 10.26 -3.73 5.22
C GLU A 278 10.86 -2.57 6.02
N ASP A 279 10.38 -1.35 5.79
CA ASP A 279 10.85 -0.13 6.46
C ASP A 279 10.28 0.02 7.89
N CYS A 280 9.36 -0.87 8.28
CA CYS A 280 8.77 -0.87 9.60
C CYS A 280 9.83 -1.13 10.67
N ASN A 281 9.86 -0.25 11.68
CA ASN A 281 10.75 -0.37 12.83
C ASN A 281 10.07 0.20 14.08
N VAL A 282 10.77 0.14 15.21
CA VAL A 282 10.29 0.60 16.53
C VAL A 282 9.73 2.03 16.48
N ASN A 283 10.33 2.92 15.69
CA ASN A 283 9.93 4.34 15.58
C ASN A 283 8.88 4.59 14.50
N LYS A 284 8.69 3.64 13.58
CA LYS A 284 7.71 3.70 12.49
C LYS A 284 6.84 2.44 12.50
N PRO A 285 6.05 2.20 13.57
CA PRO A 285 5.23 1.01 13.67
C PRO A 285 4.14 1.00 12.59
N ILE A 286 3.68 -0.21 12.25
CA ILE A 286 2.52 -0.41 11.39
C ILE A 286 1.35 -0.97 12.19
N THR A 287 0.15 -0.62 11.75
CA THR A 287 -1.09 -1.10 12.39
C THR A 287 -1.39 -2.56 12.04
N CYS A 288 -2.22 -3.25 12.84
CA CYS A 288 -2.72 -4.58 12.52
C CYS A 288 -3.37 -4.63 11.14
N ASN A 289 -4.08 -3.58 10.71
CA ASN A 289 -4.65 -3.53 9.37
C ASN A 289 -3.57 -3.45 8.28
N GLU A 290 -2.61 -2.54 8.44
CA GLU A 290 -1.52 -2.37 7.47
C GLU A 290 -0.71 -3.66 7.35
N TYR A 291 -0.31 -4.27 8.46
CA TYR A 291 0.35 -5.57 8.48
C TYR A 291 -0.46 -6.63 7.72
N LYS A 292 -1.73 -6.82 8.08
CA LYS A 292 -2.61 -7.82 7.44
C LYS A 292 -2.77 -7.55 5.94
N TYR A 293 -2.86 -6.29 5.54
CA TYR A 293 -2.92 -5.91 4.13
C TYR A 293 -1.63 -6.26 3.40
N CYS A 294 -0.47 -5.81 3.92
CA CYS A 294 0.84 -6.01 3.29
C CYS A 294 1.17 -7.50 3.15
N SER A 295 1.02 -8.30 4.21
CA SER A 295 1.31 -9.75 4.18
C SER A 295 0.45 -10.50 3.17
N ARG A 296 -0.83 -10.14 3.05
CA ARG A 296 -1.75 -10.70 2.05
C ARG A 296 -1.41 -10.20 0.64
N PHE A 297 -1.09 -8.93 0.50
CA PHE A 297 -0.69 -8.31 -0.77
C PHE A 297 0.53 -9.03 -1.34
N ILE A 298 1.60 -9.16 -0.55
CA ILE A 298 2.84 -9.87 -0.92
C ILE A 298 2.53 -11.31 -1.33
N SER A 299 1.78 -12.04 -0.50
CA SER A 299 1.46 -13.45 -0.78
C SER A 299 0.66 -13.63 -2.06
N LYS A 300 -0.31 -12.75 -2.33
CA LYS A 300 -1.12 -12.78 -3.55
C LYS A 300 -0.35 -12.31 -4.78
N ALA A 301 0.47 -11.27 -4.66
CA ALA A 301 1.31 -10.75 -5.73
C ALA A 301 2.30 -11.82 -6.20
N PHE A 302 2.98 -12.44 -5.24
CA PHE A 302 3.93 -13.52 -5.52
C PHE A 302 3.27 -14.70 -6.24
N LYS A 303 2.10 -15.14 -5.76
CA LYS A 303 1.32 -16.22 -6.40
C LYS A 303 0.96 -15.84 -7.84
N MET A 304 0.39 -14.65 -8.03
CA MET A 304 -0.03 -14.16 -9.35
C MET A 304 1.15 -14.06 -10.32
N LEU A 305 2.29 -13.50 -9.91
CA LEU A 305 3.48 -13.36 -10.75
C LEU A 305 4.23 -14.68 -11.01
N LYS A 306 3.97 -15.73 -10.23
CA LYS A 306 4.50 -17.08 -10.52
C LYS A 306 3.60 -17.87 -11.46
N GLU A 307 2.28 -17.74 -11.31
CA GLU A 307 1.30 -18.50 -12.09
C GLU A 307 1.02 -17.86 -13.45
N ASN A 308 1.16 -16.55 -13.57
CA ASN A 308 0.88 -15.84 -14.81
C ASN A 308 2.05 -15.96 -15.79
N LYS A 309 1.79 -16.58 -16.95
CA LYS A 309 2.74 -16.68 -18.07
C LYS A 309 2.75 -15.43 -18.95
N ALA A 310 1.74 -14.58 -18.85
CA ALA A 310 1.66 -13.36 -19.64
C ALA A 310 2.64 -12.30 -19.13
N GLU A 311 3.16 -11.49 -20.05
CA GLU A 311 4.02 -10.36 -19.69
C GLU A 311 3.29 -9.34 -18.81
N LEU A 312 4.01 -8.81 -17.83
CA LEU A 312 3.47 -7.83 -16.89
C LEU A 312 3.43 -6.46 -17.58
N SER A 313 2.23 -5.94 -17.80
CA SER A 313 1.99 -4.62 -18.40
C SER A 313 1.42 -3.62 -17.39
N ASN A 314 1.48 -2.32 -17.73
CA ASN A 314 0.85 -1.24 -16.94
C ASN A 314 -0.64 -1.51 -16.66
N LYS A 315 -1.37 -2.02 -17.66
CA LYS A 315 -2.80 -2.34 -17.54
C LYS A 315 -3.03 -3.50 -16.58
N THR A 316 -2.32 -4.61 -16.77
CA THR A 316 -2.43 -5.80 -15.91
C THR A 316 -2.09 -5.50 -14.46
N LEU A 317 -1.04 -4.68 -14.22
CA LEU A 317 -0.66 -4.26 -12.89
C LEU A 317 -1.73 -3.35 -12.26
N SER A 318 -2.24 -2.37 -13.00
CA SER A 318 -3.30 -1.46 -12.53
C SER A 318 -4.60 -2.19 -12.18
N ASP A 319 -5.01 -3.15 -13.01
CA ASP A 319 -6.16 -4.03 -12.74
C ASP A 319 -5.96 -4.84 -11.46
N TRP A 320 -4.75 -5.37 -11.25
CA TRP A 320 -4.44 -6.13 -10.05
C TRP A 320 -4.40 -5.26 -8.78
N LEU A 321 -3.82 -4.06 -8.84
CA LEU A 321 -3.82 -3.11 -7.74
C LEU A 321 -5.25 -2.66 -7.36
N SER A 322 -6.10 -2.47 -8.37
CA SER A 322 -7.53 -2.22 -8.17
C SER A 322 -8.22 -3.42 -7.50
N LYS A 323 -7.98 -4.64 -7.98
CA LYS A 323 -8.52 -5.89 -7.39
C LYS A 323 -8.04 -6.17 -5.97
N THR A 324 -6.87 -5.64 -5.59
CA THR A 324 -6.35 -5.73 -4.22
C THR A 324 -6.75 -4.54 -3.36
N ASN A 325 -7.54 -3.61 -3.90
CA ASN A 325 -8.03 -2.41 -3.21
C ASN A 325 -6.90 -1.57 -2.59
N LEU A 326 -5.84 -1.31 -3.37
CA LEU A 326 -4.76 -0.40 -2.97
C LEU A 326 -5.27 1.05 -2.97
N ASN A 327 -6.01 1.42 -1.94
CA ASN A 327 -6.75 2.68 -1.87
C ASN A 327 -5.89 3.87 -1.41
N THR A 328 -4.72 4.03 -2.01
CA THR A 328 -3.83 5.18 -1.77
C THR A 328 -4.16 6.33 -2.72
N LEU A 329 -3.97 7.57 -2.26
CA LEU A 329 -4.11 8.76 -3.12
C LEU A 329 -3.16 8.70 -4.32
N SER A 330 -1.90 8.29 -4.12
CA SER A 330 -0.94 8.16 -5.23
C SER A 330 -1.40 7.20 -6.33
N PHE A 331 -2.11 6.13 -5.97
CA PHE A 331 -2.67 5.22 -6.97
C PHE A 331 -3.90 5.80 -7.65
N PHE A 332 -4.76 6.47 -6.87
CA PHE A 332 -5.89 7.21 -7.42
C PHE A 332 -5.44 8.26 -8.45
N ASP A 333 -4.46 9.10 -8.09
CA ASP A 333 -3.90 10.13 -8.98
C ASP A 333 -3.33 9.50 -10.27
N TYR A 334 -2.64 8.37 -10.15
CA TYR A 334 -2.13 7.65 -11.33
C TYR A 334 -3.26 7.20 -12.28
N LEU A 335 -4.36 6.68 -11.72
CA LEU A 335 -5.51 6.25 -12.52
C LEU A 335 -6.18 7.45 -13.19
N THR A 336 -6.43 8.53 -12.45
CA THR A 336 -7.07 9.74 -13.01
C THR A 336 -6.18 10.43 -14.04
N ASP A 337 -4.87 10.52 -13.82
CA ASP A 337 -3.92 11.07 -14.82
C ASP A 337 -3.96 10.28 -16.13
N THR A 338 -4.11 8.96 -16.05
CA THR A 338 -4.20 8.09 -17.24
C THR A 338 -5.49 8.36 -18.01
N ILE A 339 -6.60 8.53 -17.29
CA ILE A 339 -7.91 8.83 -17.89
C ILE A 339 -7.90 10.23 -18.51
N ILE A 340 -7.38 11.24 -17.81
CA ILE A 340 -7.28 12.62 -18.31
C ILE A 340 -6.50 12.65 -19.63
N LYS A 341 -5.36 11.96 -19.71
CA LYS A 341 -4.59 11.87 -20.97
C LYS A 341 -5.36 11.18 -22.11
N GLU A 342 -6.19 10.19 -21.80
CA GLU A 342 -7.07 9.54 -22.79
C GLU A 342 -8.17 10.51 -23.26
N LEU A 343 -8.70 11.34 -22.37
CA LEU A 343 -9.68 12.37 -22.71
C LEU A 343 -9.08 13.52 -23.52
N GLU A 344 -7.84 13.94 -23.23
CA GLU A 344 -7.11 14.95 -24.01
C GLU A 344 -6.84 14.54 -25.46
N GLN A 345 -6.86 13.23 -25.75
CA GLN A 345 -6.72 12.68 -27.10
C GLN A 345 -8.04 12.63 -27.88
N CYS A 346 -9.17 12.97 -27.25
CA CYS A 346 -10.47 12.96 -27.91
C CYS A 346 -10.68 14.22 -28.74
N ASP A 347 -11.22 14.07 -29.95
CA ASP A 347 -11.51 15.21 -30.84
C ASP A 347 -12.68 16.04 -30.32
N THR A 348 -13.62 15.42 -29.59
CA THR A 348 -14.84 16.07 -29.10
C THR A 348 -15.17 15.70 -27.66
N ASN A 349 -15.81 16.62 -26.94
CA ASN A 349 -16.31 16.35 -25.59
C ASN A 349 -17.34 15.20 -25.57
N THR A 350 -18.12 15.01 -26.65
CA THR A 350 -19.08 13.90 -26.77
C THR A 350 -18.37 12.55 -26.74
N GLN A 351 -17.29 12.39 -27.50
CA GLN A 351 -16.46 11.17 -27.46
C GLN A 351 -15.85 10.96 -26.07
N GLY A 352 -15.32 12.02 -25.45
CA GLY A 352 -14.81 11.95 -24.07
C GLY A 352 -15.88 11.49 -23.07
N LEU A 353 -17.11 11.98 -23.21
CA LEU A 353 -18.24 11.57 -22.36
C LEU A 353 -18.62 10.09 -22.57
N GLU A 354 -18.59 9.59 -23.81
CA GLU A 354 -18.82 8.16 -24.09
C GLU A 354 -17.74 7.28 -23.45
N ILE A 355 -16.48 7.69 -23.50
CA ILE A 355 -15.36 6.99 -22.84
C ILE A 355 -15.57 6.96 -21.32
N LEU A 356 -15.92 8.10 -20.70
CA LEU A 356 -16.22 8.17 -19.27
C LEU A 356 -17.35 7.23 -18.87
N PHE A 357 -18.47 7.21 -19.61
CA PHE A 357 -19.56 6.28 -19.34
C PHE A 357 -19.18 4.81 -19.55
N LYS A 358 -18.35 4.50 -20.55
CA LYS A 358 -17.81 3.15 -20.75
C LYS A 358 -16.93 2.73 -19.57
N MET A 359 -16.07 3.62 -19.07
CA MET A 359 -15.24 3.36 -17.88
C MET A 359 -16.11 3.17 -16.63
N LEU A 360 -17.11 4.04 -16.39
CA LEU A 360 -18.08 3.90 -15.31
C LEU A 360 -18.79 2.55 -15.36
N LYS A 361 -19.27 2.16 -16.55
CA LYS A 361 -19.90 0.85 -16.77
C LYS A 361 -18.97 -0.29 -16.36
N VAL A 362 -17.71 -0.27 -16.81
CA VAL A 362 -16.71 -1.29 -16.46
C VAL A 362 -16.48 -1.36 -14.95
N GLN A 363 -16.33 -0.21 -14.27
CA GLN A 363 -16.12 -0.18 -12.82
C GLN A 363 -17.35 -0.71 -12.07
N ASN A 364 -18.55 -0.26 -12.44
CA ASN A 364 -19.80 -0.66 -11.77
C ASN A 364 -20.14 -2.13 -11.98
N GLN A 365 -19.88 -2.67 -13.17
CA GLN A 365 -20.13 -4.07 -13.50
C GLN A 365 -19.09 -5.04 -12.91
N ASN A 366 -17.94 -4.55 -12.44
CA ASN A 366 -16.95 -5.40 -11.80
C ASN A 366 -17.40 -5.77 -10.37
N PRO A 367 -17.81 -7.02 -10.10
CA PRO A 367 -18.27 -7.43 -8.78
C PRO A 367 -17.14 -7.22 -7.76
N ASN A 368 -17.44 -6.53 -6.67
CA ASN A 368 -16.43 -5.92 -5.80
C ASN A 368 -15.27 -6.86 -5.43
N SER A 369 -14.07 -6.36 -5.73
CA SER A 369 -12.79 -6.76 -5.18
C SER A 369 -12.75 -6.56 -3.66
N VAL A 370 -12.41 -7.63 -2.92
CA VAL A 370 -11.89 -7.65 -1.53
C VAL A 370 -12.12 -6.36 -0.71
N ASN A 371 -13.02 -6.41 0.28
CA ASN A 371 -13.34 -5.28 1.18
C ASN A 371 -12.21 -4.85 2.15
N ARG A 372 -10.97 -5.31 1.94
CA ARG A 372 -9.84 -4.98 2.81
C ARG A 372 -9.08 -3.79 2.23
N ARG A 373 -9.16 -2.65 2.91
CA ARG A 373 -8.50 -1.39 2.55
C ARG A 373 -7.09 -1.33 3.11
N PHE A 374 -6.15 -0.78 2.34
CA PHE A 374 -4.82 -0.46 2.86
C PHE A 374 -4.86 0.73 3.81
N LYS A 375 -5.54 1.80 3.41
CA LYS A 375 -5.78 3.00 4.22
C LYS A 375 -7.23 3.01 4.72
N LEU A 376 -7.43 2.72 6.00
CA LEU A 376 -8.77 2.62 6.62
C LEU A 376 -9.57 3.92 6.56
N LYS A 377 -8.87 5.07 6.61
CA LYS A 377 -9.50 6.41 6.56
C LYS A 377 -9.94 6.82 5.15
N LEU A 378 -9.48 6.12 4.11
CA LEU A 378 -9.86 6.40 2.73
C LEU A 378 -10.96 5.44 2.27
N PRO A 379 -11.84 5.86 1.34
CA PRO A 379 -12.79 4.96 0.68
C PRO A 379 -12.06 3.86 -0.11
N ALA A 380 -12.75 2.82 -0.56
CA ALA A 380 -12.16 1.83 -1.46
C ALA A 380 -11.74 2.50 -2.79
N ILE A 381 -10.69 1.99 -3.46
CA ILE A 381 -10.19 2.61 -4.69
C ILE A 381 -11.25 2.68 -5.78
N LYS A 382 -12.08 1.63 -5.90
CA LYS A 382 -13.22 1.61 -6.82
C LYS A 382 -14.20 2.74 -6.53
N GLN A 383 -14.52 2.98 -5.26
CA GLN A 383 -15.44 4.06 -4.87
C GLN A 383 -14.83 5.43 -5.15
N GLN A 384 -13.54 5.63 -4.88
CA GLN A 384 -12.84 6.87 -5.22
C GLN A 384 -12.92 7.14 -6.74
N LEU A 385 -12.64 6.12 -7.56
CA LEU A 385 -12.64 6.24 -9.01
C LEU A 385 -14.06 6.43 -9.60
N VAL A 386 -15.07 5.72 -9.10
CA VAL A 386 -16.47 5.89 -9.55
C VAL A 386 -16.94 7.31 -9.24
N ASN A 387 -16.75 7.79 -8.02
CA ASN A 387 -17.16 9.14 -7.65
C ASN A 387 -16.47 10.19 -8.52
N TRP A 388 -15.16 10.04 -8.78
CA TRP A 388 -14.44 10.96 -9.65
C TRP A 388 -14.95 10.92 -11.09
N LEU A 389 -15.18 9.73 -11.65
CA LEU A 389 -15.71 9.55 -13.01
C LEU A 389 -17.12 10.14 -13.17
N GLU A 390 -17.97 10.04 -12.13
CA GLU A 390 -19.31 10.64 -12.14
C GLU A 390 -19.24 12.17 -12.19
N GLU A 391 -18.39 12.77 -11.36
CA GLU A 391 -18.16 14.23 -11.37
C GLU A 391 -17.55 14.71 -12.71
N GLU A 392 -16.57 13.96 -13.24
CA GLU A 392 -15.95 14.30 -14.52
C GLU A 392 -16.95 14.18 -15.68
N ALA A 393 -17.79 13.14 -15.68
CA ALA A 393 -18.84 12.99 -16.69
C ALA A 393 -19.88 14.12 -16.61
N GLU A 394 -20.26 14.55 -15.41
CA GLU A 394 -21.16 15.69 -15.21
C GLU A 394 -20.51 17.01 -15.65
N TYR A 395 -19.21 17.19 -15.39
CA TYR A 395 -18.45 18.34 -15.87
C TYR A 395 -18.43 18.41 -17.40
N VAL A 396 -18.05 17.31 -18.07
CA VAL A 396 -18.01 17.23 -19.54
C VAL A 396 -19.41 17.41 -20.13
N ARG A 397 -20.45 16.82 -19.52
CA ARG A 397 -21.85 17.02 -19.92
C ARG A 397 -22.27 18.49 -19.84
N LYS A 398 -21.92 19.19 -18.77
CA LYS A 398 -22.18 20.64 -18.65
C LYS A 398 -21.43 21.42 -19.72
N LYS A 399 -20.18 21.06 -20.02
CA LYS A 399 -19.39 21.68 -21.09
C LYS A 399 -20.05 21.49 -22.46
N ILE A 400 -20.54 20.28 -22.79
CA ILE A 400 -21.32 20.03 -24.01
C ILE A 400 -22.58 20.89 -24.06
N ASN A 401 -23.32 20.96 -22.94
CA ASN A 401 -24.52 21.80 -22.87
C ASN A 401 -24.19 23.28 -23.06
N LEU A 402 -23.08 23.77 -22.50
CA LEU A 402 -22.59 25.14 -22.71
C LEU A 402 -22.09 25.38 -24.13
N GLU A 403 -21.46 24.40 -24.77
CA GLU A 403 -21.08 24.47 -26.20
C GLU A 403 -22.30 24.38 -27.13
N GLY A 404 -23.37 23.71 -26.68
CA GLY A 404 -24.69 23.70 -27.33
C GLY A 404 -25.54 24.94 -27.02
N GLN A 405 -25.26 25.64 -25.91
CA GLN A 405 -25.92 26.89 -25.48
C GLN A 405 -25.13 28.15 -25.83
N ASN A 406 -23.85 28.04 -26.21
CA ASN A 406 -23.30 28.97 -27.18
C ASN A 406 -24.32 28.95 -28.32
N PRO A 407 -24.85 30.11 -28.73
CA PRO A 407 -25.62 30.14 -29.95
C PRO A 407 -24.64 29.70 -31.04
N LYS A 408 -24.64 28.40 -31.35
CA LYS A 408 -24.82 28.00 -32.73
C LYS A 408 -25.95 28.92 -33.18
N PHE A 409 -25.59 29.92 -33.96
CA PHE A 409 -26.55 30.54 -34.85
C PHE A 409 -27.09 29.38 -35.69
N GLU A 410 -28.07 28.65 -35.13
CA GLU A 410 -28.98 27.82 -35.87
C GLU A 410 -29.71 28.82 -36.75
N SER A 411 -29.12 28.93 -37.92
CA SER A 411 -29.55 29.65 -39.07
C SER A 411 -30.83 29.03 -39.61
N SER A 412 -31.93 29.17 -38.89
CA SER A 412 -33.24 28.81 -39.42
C SER A 412 -34.42 29.54 -38.80
N GLU A 413 -34.25 30.68 -38.12
CA GLU A 413 -35.36 31.62 -37.94
C GLU A 413 -34.81 33.06 -37.81
N ASN A 414 -35.04 33.86 -38.85
CA ASN A 414 -34.71 35.29 -39.00
C ASN A 414 -33.22 35.68 -39.11
N LYS A 415 -32.46 35.07 -40.04
CA LYS A 415 -31.29 35.77 -40.60
C LYS A 415 -31.76 37.09 -41.22
N ILE A 416 -31.36 38.22 -40.64
CA ILE A 416 -31.63 39.56 -41.20
C ILE A 416 -30.87 39.63 -42.53
N LYS A 417 -31.60 39.45 -43.64
CA LYS A 417 -31.05 39.64 -44.98
C LYS A 417 -30.94 41.13 -45.28
N LEU A 418 -29.80 41.54 -45.82
CA LEU A 418 -29.60 42.91 -46.30
C LEU A 418 -30.51 43.16 -47.50
N LEU A 419 -31.34 44.21 -47.41
CA LEU A 419 -32.15 44.66 -48.54
C LEU A 419 -31.26 45.46 -49.49
N SER A 420 -31.00 44.90 -50.67
CA SER A 420 -30.32 45.59 -51.76
C SER A 420 -31.31 46.35 -52.63
N GLY A 421 -30.96 47.58 -53.02
CA GLY A 421 -31.66 48.34 -54.05
C GLY A 421 -31.40 47.81 -55.47
N LEU A 422 -30.48 46.86 -55.64
CA LEU A 422 -30.20 46.20 -56.92
C LEU A 422 -31.14 45.01 -57.13
N SER A 423 -31.53 44.77 -58.38
CA SER A 423 -32.21 43.52 -58.76
C SER A 423 -31.25 42.32 -58.64
N VAL A 424 -31.79 41.09 -58.63
CA VAL A 424 -30.95 39.88 -58.54
C VAL A 424 -29.91 39.81 -59.66
N ALA A 425 -30.23 40.28 -60.87
CA ALA A 425 -29.30 40.29 -61.99
C ALA A 425 -28.19 41.33 -61.80
N GLN A 426 -28.56 42.53 -61.36
CA GLN A 426 -27.63 43.62 -61.08
C GLN A 426 -26.70 43.28 -59.91
N LEU A 427 -27.23 42.67 -58.84
CA LEU A 427 -26.45 42.22 -57.70
C LEU A 427 -25.46 41.12 -58.09
N SER A 428 -25.88 40.19 -58.95
CA SER A 428 -25.02 39.13 -59.45
C SER A 428 -23.87 39.68 -60.30
N TYR A 429 -24.17 40.59 -61.24
CA TYR A 429 -23.16 41.26 -62.05
C TYR A 429 -22.23 42.15 -61.21
N PHE A 430 -22.76 42.89 -60.23
CA PHE A 430 -21.96 43.70 -59.33
C PHE A 430 -21.00 42.83 -58.51
N SER A 431 -21.45 41.67 -58.02
CA SER A 431 -20.60 40.70 -57.32
C SER A 431 -19.47 40.17 -58.20
N ASN A 432 -19.73 39.94 -59.49
CA ASN A 432 -18.69 39.59 -60.47
C ASN A 432 -17.63 40.69 -60.58
N LEU A 433 -18.05 41.96 -60.69
CA LEU A 433 -17.12 43.09 -60.75
C LEU A 433 -16.25 43.20 -59.50
N LEU A 434 -16.82 42.97 -58.30
CA LEU A 434 -16.07 42.97 -57.05
C LEU A 434 -15.03 41.84 -56.98
N LEU A 435 -15.33 40.66 -57.53
CA LEU A 435 -14.38 39.56 -57.65
C LEU A 435 -13.27 39.87 -58.67
N GLN A 436 -13.64 40.38 -59.85
CA GLN A 436 -12.69 40.73 -60.91
C GLN A 436 -11.73 41.85 -60.50
N THR A 437 -12.22 42.81 -59.71
CA THR A 437 -11.41 43.92 -59.17
C THR A 437 -10.66 43.54 -57.90
N ASN A 438 -10.76 42.28 -57.43
CA ASN A 438 -10.12 41.79 -56.22
C ASN A 438 -10.55 42.52 -54.93
N ILE A 439 -11.69 43.22 -54.95
CA ILE A 439 -12.31 43.82 -53.76
C ILE A 439 -12.85 42.71 -52.86
N ILE A 440 -13.40 41.65 -53.46
CA ILE A 440 -13.73 40.39 -52.78
C ILE A 440 -12.82 39.30 -53.36
N LYS A 441 -12.29 38.42 -52.51
CA LYS A 441 -11.46 37.27 -52.91
C LYS A 441 -12.00 35.99 -52.29
N HIS A 442 -12.27 34.99 -53.12
CA HIS A 442 -12.68 33.66 -52.67
C HIS A 442 -12.38 32.62 -53.76
N ASP A 443 -11.80 31.48 -53.38
CA ASP A 443 -11.34 30.46 -54.34
C ASP A 443 -12.50 29.68 -54.97
N ASN A 444 -13.64 29.61 -54.27
CA ASN A 444 -14.84 28.91 -54.73
C ASN A 444 -15.98 29.89 -55.07
N GLN A 445 -16.24 30.10 -56.36
CA GLN A 445 -17.34 30.96 -56.83
C GLN A 445 -18.72 30.44 -56.42
N SER A 446 -18.89 29.12 -56.28
CA SER A 446 -20.16 28.52 -55.86
C SER A 446 -20.51 28.85 -54.40
N GLU A 447 -19.50 29.09 -53.56
CA GLU A 447 -19.69 29.56 -52.19
C GLU A 447 -20.04 31.04 -52.15
N VAL A 448 -19.46 31.85 -53.04
CA VAL A 448 -19.88 33.26 -53.20
C VAL A 448 -21.34 33.35 -53.63
N PHE A 449 -21.80 32.54 -54.58
CA PHE A 449 -23.21 32.54 -55.00
C PHE A 449 -24.13 32.15 -53.85
N ARG A 450 -23.74 31.16 -53.04
CA ARG A 450 -24.49 30.76 -51.85
C ARG A 450 -24.52 31.90 -50.83
N PHE A 451 -23.38 32.52 -50.56
CA PHE A 451 -23.27 33.64 -49.64
C PHE A 451 -24.17 34.81 -50.06
N MET A 452 -24.15 35.21 -51.33
CA MET A 452 -24.97 36.31 -51.82
C MET A 452 -26.47 35.99 -51.74
N ALA A 453 -26.88 34.76 -52.10
CA ALA A 453 -28.27 34.33 -52.02
C ALA A 453 -28.80 34.21 -50.57
N ASP A 454 -27.93 33.76 -49.65
CA ASP A 454 -28.28 33.53 -48.24
C ASP A 454 -28.33 34.84 -47.43
N ASN A 455 -27.56 35.86 -47.81
CA ASN A 455 -27.42 37.09 -47.02
C ASN A 455 -28.12 38.33 -47.61
N PHE A 456 -28.50 38.31 -48.89
CA PHE A 456 -29.20 39.42 -49.53
C PHE A 456 -30.63 39.09 -49.92
N LYS A 457 -31.48 40.12 -49.89
CA LYS A 457 -32.77 40.18 -50.55
C LYS A 457 -32.84 41.43 -51.41
N THR A 458 -33.74 41.46 -52.39
CA THR A 458 -33.96 42.64 -53.25
C THR A 458 -35.37 43.17 -53.02
N THR A 459 -35.64 44.40 -53.44
CA THR A 459 -36.98 45.01 -53.35
C THR A 459 -38.08 44.15 -53.99
N MET A 460 -37.73 43.33 -54.99
CA MET A 460 -38.67 42.49 -55.73
C MET A 460 -38.57 40.99 -55.36
N THR A 461 -37.60 40.58 -54.54
CA THR A 461 -37.35 39.15 -54.27
C THR A 461 -36.74 38.95 -52.88
N ASP A 462 -37.54 38.41 -51.96
CA ASP A 462 -37.13 38.10 -50.58
C ASP A 462 -36.23 36.87 -50.48
N LYS A 463 -36.46 35.86 -51.34
CA LYS A 463 -35.68 34.62 -51.39
C LYS A 463 -35.00 34.49 -52.74
N ILE A 464 -33.72 34.83 -52.79
CA ILE A 464 -32.87 34.62 -53.96
C ILE A 464 -32.44 33.15 -53.97
N SER A 465 -32.68 32.43 -55.08
CA SER A 465 -32.14 31.08 -55.24
C SER A 465 -30.70 31.14 -55.74
N LYS A 466 -29.84 30.27 -55.21
CA LYS A 466 -28.44 30.14 -55.64
C LYS A 466 -28.32 29.92 -57.16
N GLU A 467 -29.21 29.10 -57.72
CA GLU A 467 -29.19 28.79 -59.15
C GLU A 467 -29.61 29.99 -60.01
N SER A 468 -30.62 30.76 -59.59
CA SER A 468 -31.01 32.00 -60.28
C SER A 468 -29.88 33.04 -60.24
N PHE A 469 -29.20 33.16 -59.09
CA PHE A 469 -28.05 34.04 -58.94
C PHE A 469 -26.89 33.62 -59.86
N ARG A 470 -26.59 32.31 -59.93
CA ARG A 470 -25.57 31.73 -60.81
C ARG A 470 -25.87 31.97 -62.28
N THR A 471 -27.09 31.69 -62.74
CA THR A 471 -27.45 31.90 -64.15
C THR A 471 -27.29 33.37 -64.55
N LYS A 472 -27.73 34.28 -63.69
CA LYS A 472 -27.61 35.74 -63.93
C LYS A 472 -26.18 36.27 -63.80
N TYR A 473 -25.30 35.52 -63.13
CA TYR A 473 -23.87 35.84 -63.02
C TYR A 473 -23.17 35.66 -64.36
N TYR A 474 -23.46 34.55 -65.04
CA TYR A 474 -22.84 34.20 -66.31
C TYR A 474 -23.56 34.82 -67.52
N ASN A 475 -24.88 34.97 -67.46
CA ASN A 475 -25.70 35.48 -68.56
C ASN A 475 -26.20 36.90 -68.25
N VAL A 476 -25.34 37.89 -68.43
CA VAL A 476 -25.62 39.29 -68.09
C VAL A 476 -26.10 40.06 -69.31
N GLU A 477 -27.33 40.57 -69.25
CA GLU A 477 -27.91 41.47 -70.27
C GLU A 477 -27.25 42.85 -70.27
N ASP A 478 -27.16 43.49 -71.44
CA ASP A 478 -26.55 44.82 -71.57
C ASP A 478 -27.31 45.91 -70.80
N SER A 479 -28.63 45.76 -70.67
CA SER A 479 -29.48 46.57 -69.81
C SER A 479 -28.99 46.56 -68.35
N THR A 480 -28.63 45.38 -67.83
CA THR A 480 -28.11 45.17 -66.48
C THR A 480 -26.74 45.82 -66.30
N LYS A 481 -25.85 45.68 -67.29
CA LYS A 481 -24.51 46.31 -67.27
C LYS A 481 -24.60 47.83 -67.21
N ASN A 482 -25.49 48.43 -68.01
CA ASN A 482 -25.67 49.88 -68.04
C ASN A 482 -26.19 50.40 -66.69
N ILE A 483 -27.19 49.75 -66.09
CA ILE A 483 -27.74 50.19 -64.79
C ILE A 483 -26.69 50.06 -63.67
N VAL A 484 -25.92 48.98 -63.64
CA VAL A 484 -24.84 48.82 -62.65
C VAL A 484 -23.74 49.86 -62.86
N ARG A 485 -23.41 50.21 -64.12
CA ARG A 485 -22.46 51.29 -64.43
C ARG A 485 -22.93 52.63 -63.88
N GLU A 486 -24.19 53.01 -64.10
CA GLU A 486 -24.76 54.24 -63.53
C GLU A 486 -24.66 54.24 -62.00
N LYS A 487 -24.96 53.11 -61.33
CA LYS A 487 -24.82 53.00 -59.88
C LYS A 487 -23.37 53.14 -59.38
N ILE A 488 -22.40 52.64 -60.14
CA ILE A 488 -20.98 52.83 -59.82
C ILE A 488 -20.58 54.30 -60.02
N ILE A 489 -21.08 54.97 -61.07
CA ILE A 489 -20.86 56.41 -61.29
C ILE A 489 -21.50 57.22 -60.14
N ASP A 490 -22.71 56.86 -59.70
CA ASP A 490 -23.35 57.44 -58.51
C ASP A 490 -22.43 57.32 -57.28
N LEU A 491 -21.92 56.11 -57.01
CA LEU A 491 -20.97 55.87 -55.91
C LEU A 491 -19.70 56.72 -56.05
N LEU A 492 -19.16 56.83 -57.26
CA LEU A 492 -17.95 57.60 -57.55
C LEU A 492 -18.20 59.10 -57.35
N ASN A 493 -19.38 59.61 -57.71
CA ASN A 493 -19.78 60.99 -57.44
C ASN A 493 -19.94 61.29 -55.94
N LEU A 494 -20.31 60.29 -55.12
CA LEU A 494 -20.32 60.42 -53.65
C LEU A 494 -18.92 60.51 -53.04
N THR A 495 -17.87 60.15 -53.80
CA THR A 495 -16.47 60.27 -53.36
C THR A 495 -15.81 61.60 -53.76
N LYS A 496 -16.57 62.56 -54.31
CA LYS A 496 -16.08 63.92 -54.52
C LYS A 496 -15.82 64.58 -53.16
N LEU A 497 -14.53 64.81 -52.86
CA LEU A 497 -14.07 65.69 -51.79
C LEU A 497 -14.47 67.15 -52.07
#